data_AF-A0A524DMJ3-F1
#
_entry.id   AF-A0A524DMJ3-F1
#
_cell.length_a   1.000
_cell.length_b   1.000
_cell.length_c   1.000
_cell.angle_alpha   90.00
_cell.angle_beta   90.00
_cell.angle_gamma   90.00
#
_symmetry.space_group_name_H-M   'P 1'
#
loop_
_entity.id
_entity.type
_entity.pdbx_description
1 polymer ?
#
loop_
_entity_poly.entity_id
_entity_poly.type
_entity_poly.pdbx_seq_one_letter_code
_entity_poly.pdbx_strand_id
1 'polypeptide(L)'
;MSGDISIQIEIFGITKLEGYIDRIFAPLTADAILDKMPFVMRGRFSFGSKKYWTLPGLGLREGTNPKSVKDVEKGELVYNPKTDELILIIENLEMPNKVNKVGKIEINDDILNARNGLTTKISKS
;
A
#
# COMPACT_ATOMS: atom_id res chain seq x y z
N MET A 1 7.55 17.19 15.23
CA MET A 1 6.20 16.99 14.69
C MET A 1 6.27 15.71 13.88
N SER A 2 5.57 14.66 14.27
CA SER A 2 5.58 13.39 13.53
C SER A 2 5.05 13.65 12.12
N GLY A 3 5.84 13.31 11.10
CA GLY A 3 5.51 13.53 9.69
C GLY A 3 4.44 12.59 9.14
N ASP A 4 3.80 11.84 10.04
CA ASP A 4 2.86 10.78 9.75
C ASP A 4 1.47 11.34 9.49
N ILE A 5 0.83 10.86 8.42
CA ILE A 5 -0.54 11.23 8.08
C ILE A 5 -1.40 9.98 8.21
N SER A 6 -2.37 10.01 9.11
CA SER A 6 -3.34 8.93 9.29
C SER A 6 -4.18 8.72 8.04
N ILE A 7 -4.37 7.45 7.68
CA ILE A 7 -5.15 7.03 6.52
C ILE A 7 -6.15 5.95 6.93
N GLN A 8 -7.22 5.87 6.15
CA GLN A 8 -8.17 4.77 6.19
C GLN A 8 -8.19 4.08 4.83
N ILE A 9 -8.21 2.74 4.86
CA ILE A 9 -8.34 1.90 3.68
C ILE A 9 -9.62 1.09 3.79
N GLU A 10 -10.55 1.29 2.87
CA GLU A 10 -11.81 0.57 2.81
C GLU A 10 -11.79 -0.40 1.62
N ILE A 11 -11.82 -1.70 1.91
CA ILE A 11 -12.06 -2.74 0.92
C ILE A 11 -13.57 -3.04 0.96
N PHE A 12 -14.29 -2.57 -0.05
CA PHE A 12 -15.75 -2.47 -0.01
C PHE A 12 -16.41 -3.83 0.24
N GLY A 13 -17.25 -3.86 1.27
CA GLY A 13 -17.99 -5.06 1.68
C GLY A 13 -17.16 -6.12 2.40
N ILE A 14 -15.88 -5.85 2.69
CA ILE A 14 -14.97 -6.80 3.36
C ILE A 14 -14.47 -6.23 4.69
N THR A 15 -13.69 -5.15 4.67
CA THR A 15 -13.02 -4.64 5.87
C THR A 15 -12.64 -3.16 5.72
N LYS A 16 -12.45 -2.51 6.86
CA LYS A 16 -11.82 -1.20 6.98
C LYS A 16 -10.54 -1.37 7.79
N LEU A 17 -9.46 -0.81 7.27
CA LEU A 17 -8.14 -0.84 7.89
C LEU A 17 -7.72 0.59 8.20
N GLU A 18 -6.99 0.76 9.28
CA GLU A 18 -6.40 2.02 9.69
C GLU A 18 -4.88 1.95 9.51
N GLY A 19 -4.25 3.11 9.38
CA GLY A 19 -2.81 3.17 9.22
C GLY A 19 -2.31 4.60 9.08
N TYR A 20 -1.08 4.73 8.60
CA TYR A 20 -0.46 6.02 8.35
C TYR A 20 0.53 5.96 7.18
N ILE A 21 0.72 7.10 6.52
CA ILE A 21 1.82 7.35 5.59
C ILE A 21 2.94 8.07 6.34
N ASP A 22 4.17 7.58 6.21
CA ASP A 22 5.39 8.12 6.82
C ASP A 22 6.35 8.62 5.74
N ARG A 23 6.71 9.90 5.82
CA ARG A 23 7.62 10.58 4.89
C ARG A 23 9.10 10.29 5.14
N ILE A 24 9.48 9.68 6.27
CA ILE A 24 10.87 9.45 6.65
C ILE A 24 11.59 8.53 5.66
N PHE A 25 10.88 7.54 5.10
CA PHE A 25 11.46 6.52 4.23
C PHE A 25 11.45 6.91 2.75
N ALA A 26 10.38 7.54 2.29
CA ALA A 26 10.18 7.87 0.88
C ALA A 26 9.37 9.16 0.73
N PRO A 27 9.93 10.34 1.07
CA PRO A 27 9.16 11.59 1.18
C PRO A 27 8.46 11.96 -0.14
N LEU A 28 9.17 11.89 -1.28
CA LEU A 28 8.60 12.20 -2.59
C LEU A 28 7.47 11.23 -2.97
N THR A 29 7.65 9.93 -2.72
CA THR A 29 6.62 8.92 -2.97
C THR A 29 5.41 9.09 -2.06
N ALA A 30 5.66 9.35 -0.77
CA ALA A 30 4.62 9.60 0.22
C ALA A 30 3.78 10.82 -0.17
N ASP A 31 4.41 11.95 -0.50
CA ASP A 31 3.72 13.16 -0.93
C ASP A 31 2.93 12.93 -2.22
N ALA A 32 3.51 12.26 -3.22
CA ALA A 32 2.82 11.97 -4.47
C ALA A 32 1.58 11.06 -4.28
N ILE A 33 1.60 10.13 -3.31
CA ILE A 33 0.42 9.34 -2.93
C ILE A 33 -0.61 10.24 -2.22
N LEU A 34 -0.17 11.06 -1.26
CA LEU A 34 -1.02 11.94 -0.46
C LEU A 34 -1.73 13.01 -1.28
N ASP A 35 -1.10 13.50 -2.35
CA ASP A 35 -1.65 14.47 -3.29
C ASP A 35 -2.77 13.87 -4.15
N LYS A 36 -2.75 12.54 -4.36
CA LYS A 36 -3.82 11.82 -5.06
C LYS A 36 -4.97 11.43 -4.14
N MET A 37 -4.83 11.55 -2.83
CA MET A 37 -5.91 11.17 -1.91
C MET A 37 -7.07 12.19 -1.93
N PRO A 38 -8.33 11.72 -1.83
CA PRO A 38 -8.73 10.31 -1.82
C PRO A 38 -8.72 9.70 -3.21
N PHE A 39 -8.40 8.40 -3.31
CA PHE A 39 -8.49 7.66 -4.56
C PHE A 39 -9.20 6.32 -4.38
N VAL A 40 -9.79 5.83 -5.46
CA VAL A 40 -10.56 4.59 -5.52
C VAL A 40 -10.02 3.73 -6.66
N MET A 41 -9.68 2.49 -6.34
CA MET A 41 -9.02 1.57 -7.26
C MET A 41 -9.59 0.16 -7.15
N ARG A 42 -9.29 -0.70 -8.13
CA ARG A 42 -9.65 -2.12 -8.12
C ARG A 42 -8.46 -2.91 -7.60
N GLY A 43 -8.59 -3.42 -6.38
CA GLY A 43 -7.53 -4.20 -5.77
C GLY A 43 -7.60 -5.68 -6.14
N ARG A 44 -6.47 -6.37 -5.98
CA ARG A 44 -6.34 -7.80 -6.21
C ARG A 44 -5.26 -8.38 -5.32
N PHE A 45 -5.34 -9.68 -5.06
CA PHE A 45 -4.22 -10.42 -4.49
C PHE A 45 -3.14 -10.70 -5.53
N SER A 46 -1.93 -10.97 -5.04
CA SER A 46 -0.88 -11.59 -5.84
C SER A 46 -1.35 -12.88 -6.51
N PHE A 47 -0.82 -13.20 -7.69
CA PHE A 47 -1.23 -14.41 -8.40
C PHE A 47 -0.81 -15.66 -7.62
N GLY A 48 -1.77 -16.53 -7.30
CA GLY A 48 -1.51 -17.79 -6.58
C GLY A 48 -1.26 -17.67 -5.08
N SER A 49 -1.30 -16.47 -4.47
CA SER A 49 -1.19 -16.34 -3.01
C SER A 49 -1.91 -15.09 -2.46
N LYS A 50 -2.38 -15.14 -1.21
CA LYS A 50 -3.00 -14.00 -0.52
C LYS A 50 -2.03 -13.18 0.34
N LYS A 51 -0.74 -13.20 -0.01
CA LYS A 51 0.36 -12.58 0.76
C LYS A 51 0.34 -11.05 0.76
N TYR A 52 -0.22 -10.44 -0.28
CA TYR A 52 -0.37 -8.99 -0.36
C TYR A 52 -1.56 -8.60 -1.24
N TRP A 53 -2.14 -7.45 -0.94
CA TRP A 53 -3.19 -6.81 -1.72
C TRP A 53 -2.61 -5.63 -2.49
N THR A 54 -2.73 -5.64 -3.81
CA THR A 54 -2.13 -4.64 -4.71
C THR A 54 -3.20 -3.77 -5.37
N LEU A 55 -2.91 -2.47 -5.46
CA LEU A 55 -3.67 -1.44 -6.14
C LEU A 55 -2.83 -0.90 -7.31
N PRO A 56 -3.06 -1.38 -8.55
CA PRO A 56 -2.23 -1.02 -9.70
C PRO A 56 -2.72 0.20 -10.45
N GLY A 57 -1.80 0.96 -11.02
CA GLY A 57 -2.08 2.12 -11.86
C GLY A 57 -2.40 3.37 -11.03
N LEU A 58 -1.61 3.64 -9.99
CA LEU A 58 -1.75 4.90 -9.25
C LEU A 58 -1.42 6.10 -10.14
N GLY A 59 -0.65 5.91 -11.22
CA GLY A 59 -0.18 6.94 -12.13
C GLY A 59 0.90 7.81 -11.47
N LEU A 60 1.78 7.20 -10.66
CA LEU A 60 2.93 7.87 -10.06
C LEU A 60 4.16 7.71 -10.96
N ARG A 61 5.06 8.70 -10.93
CA ARG A 61 6.31 8.69 -11.70
C ARG A 61 7.55 8.52 -10.82
N GLU A 62 7.33 8.27 -9.53
CA GLU A 62 8.41 8.16 -8.56
C GLU A 62 9.19 6.87 -8.78
N GLY A 63 10.52 6.99 -8.81
CA GLY A 63 11.44 5.86 -8.92
C GLY A 63 11.73 5.21 -7.57
N THR A 64 12.64 4.23 -7.58
CA THR A 64 13.23 3.72 -6.34
C THR A 64 14.09 4.80 -5.67
N ASN A 65 14.23 4.74 -4.35
CA ASN A 65 15.08 5.62 -3.57
C ASN A 65 16.17 4.81 -2.80
N PRO A 66 17.13 5.46 -2.12
CA PRO A 66 18.20 4.75 -1.40
C PRO A 66 17.72 3.81 -0.27
N LYS A 67 16.52 4.03 0.27
CA LYS A 67 15.89 3.21 1.32
C LYS A 67 14.93 2.16 0.76
N SER A 68 14.83 1.99 -0.56
CA SER A 68 14.00 0.94 -1.15
C SER A 68 14.55 -0.45 -0.81
N VAL A 69 13.67 -1.35 -0.40
CA VAL A 69 14.00 -2.71 0.08
C VAL A 69 13.31 -3.77 -0.77
N LYS A 70 13.70 -5.04 -0.59
CA LYS A 70 12.94 -6.19 -1.09
C LYS A 70 12.17 -6.89 0.02
N ASP A 71 12.79 -7.06 1.17
CA ASP A 71 12.15 -7.68 2.34
C ASP A 71 11.14 -6.73 2.97
N VAL A 72 9.90 -7.19 3.05
CA VAL A 72 8.77 -6.44 3.59
C VAL A 72 8.02 -7.27 4.62
N GLU A 73 7.46 -6.58 5.60
CA GLU A 73 6.79 -7.18 6.76
C GLU A 73 5.27 -6.99 6.70
N LYS A 74 4.53 -7.89 7.34
CA LYS A 74 3.08 -7.77 7.53
C LYS A 74 2.75 -6.40 8.13
N GLY A 75 1.76 -5.73 7.54
CA GLY A 75 1.32 -4.40 7.95
C GLY A 75 2.13 -3.26 7.34
N GLU A 76 3.12 -3.53 6.49
CA GLU A 76 3.75 -2.46 5.73
C GLU A 76 2.88 -2.02 4.55
N LEU A 77 2.90 -0.71 4.28
CA LEU A 77 2.38 -0.12 3.07
C LEU A 77 3.57 0.27 2.20
N VAL A 78 3.64 -0.28 1.00
CA VAL A 78 4.76 -0.07 0.08
C VAL A 78 4.28 0.32 -1.31
N TYR A 79 5.06 1.14 -1.99
CA TYR A 79 4.86 1.46 -3.40
C TYR A 79 5.91 0.73 -4.24
N ASN A 80 5.49 0.14 -5.35
CA ASN A 80 6.40 -0.47 -6.33
C ASN A 80 6.56 0.44 -7.56
N PRO A 81 7.68 1.17 -7.68
CA PRO A 81 7.98 2.03 -8.82
C PRO A 81 7.98 1.32 -10.18
N LYS A 82 8.33 0.01 -10.19
CA LYS A 82 8.47 -0.73 -11.44
C LYS A 82 7.13 -1.04 -12.09
N THR A 83 6.10 -1.26 -11.27
CA THR A 83 4.76 -1.66 -11.73
C THR A 83 3.70 -0.60 -11.48
N ASP A 84 4.03 0.53 -10.85
CA ASP A 84 3.11 1.60 -10.45
C ASP A 84 1.95 1.06 -9.59
N GLU A 85 2.32 0.36 -8.51
CA GLU A 85 1.36 -0.30 -7.63
C GLU A 85 1.58 0.12 -6.17
N LEU A 86 0.49 0.42 -5.46
CA LEU A 86 0.49 0.54 -4.01
C LEU A 86 0.07 -0.80 -3.41
N ILE A 87 0.83 -1.30 -2.44
CA ILE A 87 0.73 -2.68 -1.98
C ILE A 87 0.61 -2.70 -0.47
N LEU A 88 -0.42 -3.37 0.01
CA LEU A 88 -0.67 -3.68 1.41
C LEU A 88 -0.08 -5.07 1.70
N ILE A 89 0.92 -5.15 2.59
CA ILE A 89 1.60 -6.40 2.91
C ILE A 89 0.82 -7.15 4.00
N ILE A 90 0.40 -8.38 3.72
CA ILE A 90 -0.46 -9.18 4.60
C ILE A 90 0.34 -10.29 5.30
N GLU A 91 1.42 -10.74 4.69
CA GLU A 91 2.37 -11.72 5.21
C GLU A 91 3.80 -11.25 4.89
N ASN A 92 4.79 -11.60 5.71
CA ASN A 92 6.19 -11.29 5.43
C ASN A 92 6.63 -11.97 4.12
N LEU A 93 7.34 -11.25 3.26
CA LEU A 93 7.88 -11.79 2.01
C LEU A 93 9.05 -10.97 1.46
N GLU A 94 9.82 -11.58 0.56
CA GLU A 94 10.75 -10.87 -0.31
C GLU A 94 10.05 -10.49 -1.63
N MET A 95 10.06 -9.20 -1.98
CA MET A 95 9.50 -8.69 -3.23
C MET A 95 10.44 -8.96 -4.41
N PRO A 96 9.91 -9.25 -5.61
CA PRO A 96 10.74 -9.53 -6.80
C PRO A 96 11.59 -8.33 -7.24
N ASN A 97 11.17 -7.11 -6.90
CA ASN A 97 11.88 -5.86 -7.19
C ASN A 97 11.88 -4.97 -5.93
N LYS A 98 12.79 -4.00 -5.89
CA LYS A 98 12.85 -3.04 -4.79
C LYS A 98 11.58 -2.19 -4.75
N VAL A 99 11.02 -2.02 -3.54
CA VAL A 99 9.82 -1.22 -3.27
C VAL A 99 10.14 -0.10 -2.27
N ASN A 100 9.40 1.00 -2.35
CA ASN A 100 9.51 2.14 -1.45
C ASN A 100 8.57 1.90 -0.26
N LYS A 101 9.10 1.85 0.98
CA LYS A 101 8.26 1.89 2.17
C LYS A 101 7.64 3.28 2.30
N VAL A 102 6.32 3.34 2.40
CA VAL A 102 5.58 4.62 2.45
C VAL A 102 4.70 4.73 3.69
N GLY A 103 4.52 3.66 4.45
CA GLY A 103 3.69 3.70 5.64
C GLY A 103 3.48 2.34 6.30
N LYS A 104 2.55 2.30 7.24
CA LYS A 104 2.06 1.07 7.87
C LYS A 104 0.54 1.09 8.01
N ILE A 105 -0.03 -0.10 8.12
CA ILE A 105 -1.45 -0.36 8.26
C ILE A 105 -1.66 -1.48 9.28
N GLU A 106 -2.77 -1.42 9.99
CA GLU A 106 -3.22 -2.46 10.89
C GLU A 106 -4.03 -3.49 10.09
N ILE A 107 -3.38 -4.61 9.77
CA ILE A 107 -4.02 -5.72 9.05
C ILE A 107 -4.87 -6.54 10.01
N ASN A 108 -6.15 -6.70 9.67
CA ASN A 108 -7.02 -7.73 10.24
C ASN A 108 -7.21 -8.89 9.25
N ASP A 109 -7.63 -10.05 9.75
CA ASP A 109 -7.76 -11.26 8.94
C ASP A 109 -8.94 -11.21 7.96
N ASP A 110 -9.89 -10.28 8.14
CA ASP A 110 -11.04 -10.11 7.25
C ASP A 110 -10.62 -9.78 5.82
N ILE A 111 -9.45 -9.16 5.62
CA ILE A 111 -8.89 -8.92 4.28
C ILE A 111 -8.81 -10.22 3.46
N LEU A 112 -8.57 -11.36 4.10
CA LEU A 112 -8.46 -12.66 3.43
C LEU A 112 -9.79 -13.10 2.80
N ASN A 113 -10.93 -12.50 3.19
CA ASN A 113 -12.23 -12.75 2.55
C ASN A 113 -12.40 -12.00 1.22
N ALA A 114 -11.52 -11.06 0.90
CA ALA A 114 -11.55 -10.32 -0.35
C ALA A 114 -11.40 -11.22 -1.58
N ARG A 115 -11.97 -10.77 -2.70
CA ARG A 115 -11.81 -11.38 -4.04
C ARG A 115 -11.17 -10.37 -4.97
N ASN A 116 -10.48 -10.83 -6.01
CA ASN A 116 -9.86 -9.93 -6.98
C ASN A 116 -10.88 -9.01 -7.65
N GLY A 117 -10.50 -7.77 -7.91
CA GLY A 117 -11.34 -6.76 -8.54
C GLY A 117 -12.29 -6.04 -7.58
N LEU A 118 -12.16 -6.22 -6.27
CA LEU A 118 -12.93 -5.42 -5.31
C LEU A 118 -12.49 -3.96 -5.31
N THR A 119 -13.47 -3.08 -5.12
CA THR A 119 -13.22 -1.65 -4.95
C THR A 119 -12.50 -1.42 -3.63
N THR A 120 -11.38 -0.71 -3.69
CA THR A 120 -10.63 -0.26 -2.52
C THR A 120 -10.50 1.25 -2.58
N LYS A 121 -10.92 1.93 -1.52
CA LYS A 121 -10.75 3.38 -1.34
C LYS A 121 -9.66 3.63 -0.31
N ILE A 122 -8.80 4.60 -0.59
CA ILE A 122 -7.84 5.13 0.39
C ILE A 122 -8.10 6.62 0.56
N SER A 123 -8.18 7.06 1.81
CA SER A 123 -8.38 8.46 2.19
C SER A 123 -7.61 8.81 3.44
N LYS A 124 -7.34 10.10 3.64
CA LYS A 124 -6.89 10.63 4.93
C LYS A 124 -7.98 10.40 5.96
N SER A 125 -7.61 10.00 7.18
CA SER A 125 -8.55 9.83 8.30
C SER A 125 -8.79 11.14 9.03
#